data_AF-A0AA43QIR1-F1
#
_entry.id   AF-A0AA43QIR1-F1
#
_cell.length_a   1.000
_cell.length_b   1.000
_cell.length_c   1.000
_cell.angle_alpha   90.00
_cell.angle_beta   90.00
_cell.angle_gamma   90.00
#
_symmetry.space_group_name_H-M   'P 1'
#
loop_
_entity.id
_entity.type
_entity.pdbx_description
1 polymer ?
#
loop_
_entity_poly.entity_id
_entity_poly.type
_entity_poly.pdbx_seq_one_letter_code
_entity_poly.pdbx_strand_id
1 'polypeptide(L)'
;MLSSAFLALVGFTSVVVSKPLESTKLVPRNPCDGINAEPALYHQYGTDVCPPKYTLKDDGTCPYMNHIENDCAAFCEIRTQFQYGQEQPFANTYCHGPLTCSITSTHTRTVSWTVTITPKFLEGIKIGTSGGYSENTADAVARAFSVKLDEGSCGYFTFVPITKTACGTMSTQNVVTVPGGALDCDGDAQLTGNFCADQLKRNSDGKSDGDTIFVKTDCGTRMPLDPSQQDPAYQKPGVPLDRGTAEAWAAVWADTDSISASSDDTKCETSDASPAMDDCTHAFDSLLQSPGVGVLHGKKDGTWWAGYVNTCAIAIYYETDWDGSCDATLGDVALYAYDVTDKCANGGKIGGQRPFKTDKCASHIEIIHTDGQPPQGGL
;
A
#
# COMPACT_ATOMS: atom_id res chain seq x y z
N MET A 1 -53.55 -33.47 -41.12
CA MET A 1 -52.99 -34.60 -40.36
C MET A 1 -51.96 -34.05 -39.40
N LEU A 2 -52.23 -34.16 -38.10
CA LEU A 2 -51.41 -33.66 -37.01
C LEU A 2 -50.11 -34.47 -36.87
N SER A 3 -49.04 -33.84 -36.40
CA SER A 3 -48.21 -34.45 -35.35
C SER A 3 -47.42 -33.37 -34.60
N SER A 4 -47.83 -33.12 -33.35
CA SER A 4 -47.14 -32.28 -32.38
C SER A 4 -46.30 -33.17 -31.47
N ALA A 5 -45.01 -32.90 -31.35
CA ALA A 5 -44.13 -33.56 -30.39
C ALA A 5 -43.98 -32.68 -29.14
N PHE A 6 -44.56 -33.13 -28.03
CA PHE A 6 -44.36 -32.56 -26.70
C PHE A 6 -43.09 -33.15 -26.08
N LEU A 7 -42.11 -32.30 -25.74
CA LEU A 7 -40.96 -32.67 -24.91
C LEU A 7 -41.32 -32.40 -23.44
N ALA A 8 -41.34 -33.44 -22.61
CA ALA A 8 -41.53 -33.32 -21.17
C ALA A 8 -40.17 -33.10 -20.48
N LEU A 9 -39.98 -31.93 -19.85
CA LEU A 9 -38.88 -31.67 -18.94
C LEU A 9 -39.21 -32.24 -17.55
N VAL A 10 -38.41 -33.20 -17.09
CA VAL A 10 -38.45 -33.72 -15.72
C VAL A 10 -37.60 -32.82 -14.83
N GLY A 11 -38.24 -32.03 -13.97
CA GLY A 11 -37.56 -31.22 -12.96
C GLY A 11 -37.15 -32.07 -11.76
N PHE A 12 -35.84 -32.21 -11.51
CA PHE A 12 -35.32 -32.74 -10.26
C PHE A 12 -35.23 -31.61 -9.23
N THR A 13 -36.12 -31.62 -8.23
CA THR A 13 -36.01 -30.75 -7.06
C THR A 13 -35.01 -31.36 -6.07
N SER A 14 -33.78 -30.87 -6.09
CA SER A 14 -32.76 -31.21 -5.08
C SER A 14 -33.10 -30.50 -3.78
N VAL A 15 -33.67 -31.22 -2.81
CA VAL A 15 -33.81 -30.73 -1.43
C VAL A 15 -32.43 -30.78 -0.79
N VAL A 16 -31.74 -29.63 -0.74
CA VAL A 16 -30.51 -29.48 0.02
C VAL A 16 -30.88 -29.44 1.50
N VAL A 17 -30.69 -30.56 2.19
CA VAL A 17 -30.77 -30.62 3.65
C VAL A 17 -29.49 -29.97 4.19
N SER A 18 -29.54 -28.67 4.44
CA SER A 18 -28.49 -27.95 5.17
C SER A 18 -28.47 -28.46 6.61
N LYS A 19 -27.43 -29.24 6.95
CA LYS A 19 -27.13 -29.55 8.35
C LYS A 19 -26.88 -28.22 9.08
N PRO A 20 -27.46 -28.01 10.27
CA PRO A 20 -27.11 -26.84 11.08
C PRO A 20 -25.61 -26.90 11.36
N LEU A 21 -24.88 -25.87 10.94
CA LEU A 21 -23.50 -25.69 11.38
C LEU A 21 -23.54 -25.64 12.91
N GLU A 22 -22.95 -26.65 13.55
CA GLU A 22 -22.59 -26.56 14.95
C GLU A 22 -21.77 -25.28 15.10
N SER A 23 -22.30 -24.35 15.89
CA SER A 23 -21.60 -23.16 16.32
C SER A 23 -20.39 -23.60 17.12
N THR A 24 -19.27 -23.81 16.43
CA THR A 24 -17.94 -23.84 17.03
C THR A 24 -17.86 -22.57 17.86
N LYS A 25 -17.77 -22.72 19.20
CA LYS A 25 -17.53 -21.59 20.10
C LYS A 25 -16.36 -20.80 19.53
N LEU A 26 -16.65 -19.63 18.97
CA LEU A 26 -15.63 -18.70 18.50
C LEU A 26 -14.79 -18.37 19.73
N VAL A 27 -13.60 -18.97 19.83
CA VAL A 27 -12.62 -18.54 20.80
C VAL A 27 -12.36 -17.07 20.48
N PRO A 28 -12.64 -16.14 21.42
CA PRO A 28 -12.36 -14.74 21.19
C PRO A 28 -10.89 -14.61 20.80
N ARG A 29 -10.63 -14.18 19.56
CA ARG A 29 -9.26 -14.03 19.07
C ARG A 29 -8.66 -12.80 19.72
N ASN A 30 -7.42 -12.93 20.18
CA ASN A 30 -6.71 -11.80 20.77
C ASN A 30 -6.47 -10.74 19.67
N PRO A 31 -6.98 -9.50 19.83
CA PRO A 31 -6.77 -8.44 18.84
C PRO A 31 -5.29 -8.11 18.61
N CYS A 32 -4.42 -8.50 19.53
CA CYS A 32 -3.02 -8.13 19.59
C CYS A 32 -2.08 -9.19 18.99
N ASP A 33 -2.58 -10.41 18.71
CA ASP A 33 -1.81 -11.50 18.07
C ASP A 33 -1.48 -11.19 16.60
N GLY A 34 -1.93 -10.04 16.08
CA GLY A 34 -1.56 -9.51 14.79
C GLY A 34 -2.21 -10.20 13.60
N ILE A 35 -2.69 -11.44 13.76
CA ILE A 35 -3.16 -12.29 12.67
C ILE A 35 -4.62 -12.70 12.88
N ASN A 36 -5.49 -12.31 11.94
CA ASN A 36 -6.90 -12.71 11.85
C ASN A 36 -7.82 -12.30 13.02
N ALA A 37 -7.52 -11.21 13.70
CA ALA A 37 -8.43 -10.53 14.62
C ALA A 37 -8.99 -9.26 13.99
N GLU A 38 -10.25 -8.94 14.31
CA GLU A 38 -10.94 -7.70 13.93
C GLU A 38 -10.98 -6.77 15.15
N PRO A 39 -9.93 -5.99 15.41
CA PRO A 39 -9.93 -5.08 16.54
C PRO A 39 -10.99 -4.00 16.34
N ALA A 40 -11.68 -3.63 17.41
CA ALA A 40 -12.39 -2.35 17.43
C ALA A 40 -11.38 -1.22 17.18
N LEU A 41 -11.58 -0.50 16.08
CA LEU A 41 -10.76 0.66 15.73
C LEU A 41 -11.01 1.82 16.69
N TYR A 42 -10.00 2.66 16.89
CA TYR A 42 -10.00 3.78 17.82
C TYR A 42 -10.31 3.39 19.28
N HIS A 43 -10.05 2.13 19.62
CA HIS A 43 -10.11 1.61 20.97
C HIS A 43 -8.69 1.33 21.49
N GLN A 44 -8.42 1.75 22.73
CA GLN A 44 -7.16 1.49 23.39
C GLN A 44 -7.25 0.21 24.21
N TYR A 45 -6.44 -0.78 23.85
CA TYR A 45 -6.28 -2.03 24.55
C TYR A 45 -5.15 -1.91 25.59
N GLY A 46 -5.42 -2.33 26.83
CA GLY A 46 -4.42 -2.40 27.90
C GLY A 46 -3.67 -3.73 27.92
N THR A 47 -2.81 -3.91 28.91
CA THR A 47 -2.01 -5.14 29.12
C THR A 47 -2.85 -6.37 29.50
N ASP A 48 -4.11 -6.18 29.87
CA ASP A 48 -5.06 -7.24 30.14
C ASP A 48 -5.59 -7.91 28.86
N VAL A 49 -5.68 -7.15 27.76
CA VAL A 49 -6.10 -7.66 26.45
C VAL A 49 -4.89 -7.90 25.52
N CYS A 50 -3.93 -6.99 25.53
CA CYS A 50 -2.65 -7.09 24.83
C CYS A 50 -1.51 -7.36 25.82
N PRO A 51 -1.35 -8.60 26.31
CA PRO A 51 -0.32 -8.90 27.30
C PRO A 51 1.07 -8.66 26.71
N PRO A 52 1.87 -7.76 27.31
CA PRO A 52 3.17 -7.42 26.77
C PRO A 52 4.11 -8.61 26.87
N LYS A 53 5.02 -8.73 25.90
CA LYS A 53 6.05 -9.78 25.92
C LYS A 53 6.99 -9.62 27.12
N TYR A 54 7.24 -8.36 27.52
CA TYR A 54 8.03 -7.99 28.68
C TYR A 54 7.25 -7.05 29.58
N THR A 55 7.27 -7.34 30.88
CA THR A 55 6.64 -6.48 31.89
C THR A 55 7.65 -5.50 32.44
N LEU A 56 7.21 -4.25 32.61
CA LEU A 56 8.00 -3.20 33.25
C LEU A 56 8.37 -3.61 34.68
N LYS A 57 9.62 -3.43 35.06
CA LYS A 57 10.07 -3.64 36.45
C LYS A 57 9.64 -2.48 37.35
N ASP A 58 9.76 -2.68 38.66
CA ASP A 58 9.45 -1.66 39.67
C ASP A 58 10.30 -0.38 39.54
N ASP A 59 11.51 -0.50 38.98
CA ASP A 59 12.41 0.64 38.69
C ASP A 59 12.07 1.37 37.37
N GLY A 60 11.03 0.93 36.67
CA GLY A 60 10.62 1.49 35.38
C GLY A 60 11.44 1.01 34.19
N THR A 61 12.39 0.09 34.38
CA THR A 61 13.18 -0.50 33.29
C THR A 61 12.45 -1.65 32.62
N CYS A 62 12.73 -1.83 31.33
CA CYS A 62 12.33 -3.01 30.59
C CYS A 62 13.39 -4.10 30.70
N PRO A 63 13.02 -5.32 31.09
CA PRO A 63 13.95 -6.44 31.09
C PRO A 63 14.35 -6.78 29.65
N TYR A 64 15.37 -7.62 29.50
CA TYR A 64 15.80 -8.16 28.21
C TYR A 64 16.61 -7.21 27.31
N MET A 65 17.41 -6.30 27.86
CA MET A 65 18.44 -5.63 27.05
C MET A 65 19.59 -6.61 26.77
N ASN A 66 19.85 -6.88 25.49
CA ASN A 66 20.86 -7.82 25.02
C ASN A 66 21.53 -7.29 23.75
N HIS A 67 22.87 -7.22 23.74
CA HIS A 67 23.60 -6.63 22.61
C HIS A 67 23.47 -7.43 21.31
N ILE A 68 23.35 -8.76 21.38
CA ILE A 68 23.27 -9.65 20.21
C ILE A 68 21.91 -9.52 19.54
N GLU A 69 20.86 -9.48 20.36
CA GLU A 69 19.50 -9.59 19.85
C GLU A 69 18.82 -8.24 19.63
N ASN A 70 19.17 -7.21 20.42
CA ASN A 70 18.46 -5.93 20.37
C ASN A 70 19.33 -4.71 20.60
N ASP A 71 20.64 -4.81 20.38
CA ASP A 71 21.55 -3.66 20.51
C ASP A 71 21.42 -2.95 21.87
N CYS A 72 21.16 -3.73 22.92
CA CYS A 72 20.90 -3.23 24.28
C CYS A 72 19.69 -2.29 24.38
N ALA A 73 18.59 -2.62 23.69
CA ALA A 73 17.31 -1.92 23.75
C ALA A 73 16.16 -2.88 24.05
N ALA A 74 15.25 -2.48 24.95
CA ALA A 74 14.09 -3.28 25.29
C ALA A 74 12.83 -2.42 25.38
N PHE A 75 11.71 -2.95 24.92
CA PHE A 75 10.42 -2.29 24.94
C PHE A 75 9.41 -3.08 25.78
N CYS A 76 8.72 -2.38 26.69
CA CYS A 76 7.58 -2.92 27.42
C CYS A 76 6.34 -2.20 26.93
N GLU A 77 5.54 -2.90 26.16
CA GLU A 77 4.25 -2.40 25.73
C GLU A 77 3.33 -2.22 26.95
N ILE A 78 2.60 -1.11 26.98
CA ILE A 78 1.60 -0.82 28.02
C ILE A 78 0.20 -0.64 27.43
N ARG A 79 0.12 -0.31 26.14
CA ARG A 79 -1.14 -0.17 25.42
C ARG A 79 -0.96 -0.34 23.92
N THR A 80 -2.00 -0.80 23.27
CA THR A 80 -2.09 -0.94 21.82
C THR A 80 -3.35 -0.25 21.33
N GLN A 81 -3.29 0.40 20.18
CA GLN A 81 -4.45 0.96 19.50
C GLN A 81 -4.43 0.56 18.03
N PHE A 82 -5.60 0.35 17.45
CA PHE A 82 -5.76 0.16 16.01
C PHE A 82 -6.57 1.32 15.45
N GLN A 83 -6.18 1.84 14.29
CA GLN A 83 -6.85 2.96 13.65
C GLN A 83 -6.67 2.86 12.14
N TYR A 84 -7.49 3.58 11.38
CA TYR A 84 -7.19 3.73 9.97
C TYR A 84 -5.97 4.65 9.77
N GLY A 85 -5.16 4.31 8.78
CA GLY A 85 -4.13 5.19 8.22
C GLY A 85 -4.67 6.00 7.06
N GLN A 86 -3.78 6.80 6.47
CA GLN A 86 -4.10 7.61 5.30
C GLN A 86 -4.41 6.73 4.10
N GLU A 87 -5.46 7.11 3.37
CA GLU A 87 -5.89 6.43 2.16
C GLU A 87 -4.77 6.36 1.10
N GLN A 88 -4.80 5.31 0.28
CA GLN A 88 -3.85 5.03 -0.78
C GLN A 88 -4.64 4.76 -2.09
N PRO A 89 -4.86 5.79 -2.93
CA PRO A 89 -5.63 5.65 -4.17
C PRO A 89 -5.12 4.55 -5.10
N PHE A 90 -5.98 3.72 -5.67
CA PHE A 90 -5.52 2.77 -6.69
C PHE A 90 -5.30 3.50 -8.02
N ALA A 91 -4.19 3.19 -8.70
CA ALA A 91 -3.90 3.71 -10.03
C ALA A 91 -5.02 3.37 -11.02
N ASN A 92 -5.33 4.28 -11.94
CA ASN A 92 -6.32 4.10 -13.02
C ASN A 92 -7.75 3.71 -12.56
N THR A 93 -8.14 4.09 -11.34
CA THR A 93 -9.48 3.81 -10.81
C THR A 93 -10.43 5.01 -10.78
N TYR A 94 -9.96 6.19 -11.23
CA TYR A 94 -10.82 7.36 -11.36
C TYR A 94 -11.87 7.13 -12.45
N CYS A 95 -13.12 7.47 -12.16
CA CYS A 95 -14.23 7.24 -13.06
C CYS A 95 -15.35 8.27 -12.88
N HIS A 96 -16.23 8.35 -13.88
CA HIS A 96 -17.37 9.26 -13.88
C HIS A 96 -18.66 8.54 -14.29
N GLY A 97 -19.78 8.99 -13.73
CA GLY A 97 -21.12 8.55 -14.09
C GLY A 97 -21.49 8.96 -15.53
N PRO A 98 -22.52 8.32 -16.11
CA PRO A 98 -23.42 7.33 -15.52
C PRO A 98 -22.91 5.88 -15.59
N LEU A 99 -21.60 5.68 -15.70
CA LEU A 99 -20.98 4.35 -15.78
C LEU A 99 -20.98 3.63 -14.42
N THR A 100 -20.86 2.30 -14.48
CA THR A 100 -20.57 1.49 -13.30
C THR A 100 -19.06 1.33 -13.18
N CYS A 101 -18.49 1.90 -12.13
CA CYS A 101 -17.08 1.75 -11.83
C CYS A 101 -16.86 0.47 -11.04
N SER A 102 -15.81 -0.26 -11.34
CA SER A 102 -15.51 -1.52 -10.65
C SER A 102 -14.05 -1.59 -10.29
N ILE A 103 -13.76 -2.23 -9.16
CA ILE A 103 -12.42 -2.63 -8.77
C ILE A 103 -12.41 -4.15 -8.55
N THR A 104 -11.27 -4.77 -8.83
CA THR A 104 -11.07 -6.23 -8.73
C THR A 104 -9.91 -6.52 -7.78
N SER A 105 -9.81 -7.77 -7.30
CA SER A 105 -8.69 -8.20 -6.46
C SER A 105 -7.35 -8.33 -7.19
N THR A 106 -7.30 -7.99 -8.48
CA THR A 106 -6.04 -7.85 -9.22
C THR A 106 -5.42 -6.47 -9.02
N HIS A 107 -6.19 -5.49 -8.53
CA HIS A 107 -5.65 -4.20 -8.15
C HIS A 107 -4.88 -4.35 -6.84
N THR A 108 -3.58 -4.11 -6.92
CA THR A 108 -2.65 -4.15 -5.80
C THR A 108 -1.95 -2.80 -5.68
N ARG A 109 -1.58 -2.46 -4.45
CA ARG A 109 -0.78 -1.27 -4.13
C ARG A 109 0.06 -1.55 -2.89
N THR A 110 1.29 -1.09 -2.89
CA THR A 110 2.19 -1.07 -1.74
C THR A 110 1.78 0.07 -0.84
N VAL A 111 1.39 -0.26 0.38
CA VAL A 111 1.18 0.72 1.43
C VAL A 111 2.50 0.92 2.12
N SER A 112 2.93 2.17 2.24
CA SER A 112 4.14 2.54 2.94
C SER A 112 3.92 3.79 3.77
N TRP A 113 4.62 3.91 4.89
CA TRP A 113 4.75 5.20 5.57
C TRP A 113 6.14 5.41 6.14
N THR A 114 6.44 6.66 6.46
CA THR A 114 7.71 7.03 7.07
C THR A 114 7.64 6.84 8.58
N VAL A 115 8.51 5.97 9.10
CA VAL A 115 8.73 5.83 10.54
C VAL A 115 10.10 6.39 10.88
N THR A 116 10.15 7.45 11.69
CA THR A 116 11.40 8.00 12.20
C THR A 116 11.74 7.33 13.53
N ILE A 117 12.33 6.14 13.48
CA ILE A 117 12.80 5.39 14.66
C ILE A 117 14.27 5.05 14.48
N THR A 118 15.07 5.21 15.53
CA THR A 118 16.50 4.84 15.48
C THR A 118 16.63 3.31 15.33
N PRO A 119 17.66 2.80 14.63
CA PRO A 119 17.84 1.35 14.45
C PRO A 119 17.78 0.58 15.77
N LYS A 120 18.39 1.14 16.82
CA LYS A 120 18.37 0.60 18.17
C LYS A 120 16.96 0.49 18.77
N PHE A 121 16.15 1.54 18.65
CA PHE A 121 14.78 1.51 19.15
C PHE A 121 13.93 0.51 18.34
N LEU A 122 14.17 0.41 17.03
CA LEU A 122 13.49 -0.55 16.16
C LEU A 122 13.70 -1.99 16.66
N GLU A 123 14.92 -2.37 17.02
CA GLU A 123 15.17 -3.71 17.56
C GLU A 123 14.46 -3.94 18.90
N GLY A 124 14.47 -2.95 19.79
CA GLY A 124 13.72 -3.02 21.05
C GLY A 124 12.21 -3.27 20.82
N ILE A 125 11.60 -2.55 19.86
CA ILE A 125 10.17 -2.68 19.51
C ILE A 125 9.89 -4.03 18.87
N LYS A 126 10.73 -4.50 17.94
CA LYS A 126 10.58 -5.81 17.27
C LYS A 126 10.47 -6.95 18.26
N ILE A 127 11.27 -6.91 19.32
CA ILE A 127 11.22 -7.95 20.34
C ILE A 127 10.08 -7.70 21.33
N GLY A 128 9.87 -6.46 21.77
CA GLY A 128 8.97 -6.14 22.90
C GLY A 128 7.48 -6.03 22.57
N THR A 129 7.11 -5.87 21.30
CA THR A 129 5.71 -5.67 20.89
C THR A 129 4.94 -6.99 20.84
N SER A 130 3.76 -7.02 21.45
CA SER A 130 2.86 -8.17 21.46
C SER A 130 2.41 -8.50 20.03
N GLY A 131 2.40 -9.78 19.65
CA GLY A 131 2.12 -10.20 18.26
C GLY A 131 3.17 -9.77 17.23
N GLY A 132 4.30 -9.20 17.67
CA GLY A 132 5.39 -8.75 16.82
C GLY A 132 5.27 -7.31 16.32
N TYR A 133 6.33 -6.88 15.65
CA TYR A 133 6.40 -5.64 14.92
C TYR A 133 6.68 -5.95 13.44
N SER A 134 5.79 -5.52 12.55
CA SER A 134 6.03 -5.59 11.11
C SER A 134 6.60 -4.29 10.57
N GLU A 135 7.29 -4.40 9.43
CA GLU A 135 7.85 -3.27 8.70
C GLU A 135 6.80 -2.25 8.28
N ASN A 136 7.28 -1.08 7.89
CA ASN A 136 6.49 0.09 7.48
C ASN A 136 5.95 0.00 6.06
N THR A 137 6.17 -1.11 5.35
CA THR A 137 5.68 -1.38 4.00
C THR A 137 4.94 -2.71 3.95
N ALA A 138 3.84 -2.80 3.19
CA ALA A 138 3.19 -4.08 2.88
C ALA A 138 2.26 -3.91 1.67
N ASP A 139 2.08 -4.99 0.91
CA ASP A 139 1.14 -5.01 -0.20
C ASP A 139 -0.30 -5.01 0.31
N ALA A 140 -1.13 -4.16 -0.27
CA ALA A 140 -2.57 -4.17 -0.14
C ALA A 140 -3.19 -4.71 -1.42
N VAL A 141 -4.30 -5.44 -1.25
CA VAL A 141 -5.08 -5.97 -2.36
C VAL A 141 -6.49 -5.46 -2.24
N ALA A 142 -7.02 -4.94 -3.33
CA ALA A 142 -8.37 -4.43 -3.35
C ALA A 142 -9.40 -5.54 -3.08
N ARG A 143 -10.41 -5.22 -2.27
CA ARG A 143 -11.64 -6.01 -2.24
C ARG A 143 -12.44 -5.69 -3.50
N ALA A 144 -12.82 -6.70 -4.26
CA ALA A 144 -13.57 -6.50 -5.49
C ALA A 144 -15.01 -6.05 -5.21
N PHE A 145 -15.43 -4.93 -5.80
CA PHE A 145 -16.82 -4.48 -5.84
C PHE A 145 -17.03 -3.42 -6.93
N SER A 146 -18.30 -3.05 -7.14
CA SER A 146 -18.69 -2.05 -8.12
C SER A 146 -19.57 -0.98 -7.49
N VAL A 147 -19.44 0.25 -7.99
CA VAL A 147 -20.26 1.40 -7.62
C VAL A 147 -20.93 1.93 -8.88
N LYS A 148 -22.26 2.00 -8.85
CA LYS A 148 -23.03 2.66 -9.90
C LYS A 148 -23.05 4.16 -9.60
N LEU A 149 -22.56 4.97 -10.54
CA LEU A 149 -22.58 6.42 -10.42
C LEU A 149 -23.74 7.00 -11.21
N ASP A 150 -24.39 8.00 -10.62
CA ASP A 150 -25.37 8.82 -11.32
C ASP A 150 -24.68 9.82 -12.25
N GLU A 151 -25.41 10.35 -13.22
CA GLU A 151 -24.90 11.38 -14.12
C GLU A 151 -24.31 12.57 -13.33
N GLY A 152 -23.11 13.00 -13.70
CA GLY A 152 -22.39 14.09 -13.01
C GLY A 152 -21.76 13.71 -11.66
N SER A 153 -21.76 12.43 -11.26
CA SER A 153 -21.00 11.95 -10.11
C SER A 153 -19.64 11.40 -10.54
N CYS A 154 -18.58 11.68 -9.77
CA CYS A 154 -17.24 11.17 -10.01
C CYS A 154 -16.63 10.57 -8.75
N GLY A 155 -15.56 9.82 -8.91
CA GLY A 155 -14.78 9.31 -7.79
C GLY A 155 -13.70 8.33 -8.20
N TYR A 156 -13.06 7.74 -7.21
CA TYR A 156 -11.99 6.76 -7.39
C TYR A 156 -12.03 5.70 -6.28
N PHE A 157 -11.35 4.58 -6.51
CA PHE A 157 -11.18 3.56 -5.49
C PHE A 157 -9.86 3.76 -4.75
N THR A 158 -9.87 3.53 -3.45
CA THR A 158 -8.70 3.71 -2.58
C THR A 158 -8.63 2.60 -1.54
N PHE A 159 -7.42 2.31 -1.06
CA PHE A 159 -7.20 1.43 0.07
C PHE A 159 -6.97 2.25 1.34
N VAL A 160 -7.69 1.95 2.40
CA VAL A 160 -7.51 2.57 3.72
C VAL A 160 -6.90 1.52 4.66
N PRO A 161 -5.58 1.58 4.91
CA PRO A 161 -4.90 0.60 5.75
C PRO A 161 -5.34 0.73 7.21
N ILE A 162 -5.30 -0.37 7.95
CA ILE A 162 -5.36 -0.35 9.41
C ILE A 162 -3.93 -0.33 9.95
N THR A 163 -3.64 0.65 10.80
CA THR A 163 -2.38 0.76 11.52
C THR A 163 -2.56 0.27 12.96
N LYS A 164 -1.49 -0.28 13.51
CA LYS A 164 -1.37 -0.68 14.92
C LYS A 164 -0.32 0.22 15.57
N THR A 165 -0.74 0.97 16.58
CA THR A 165 0.13 1.80 17.42
C THR A 165 0.38 1.06 18.73
N ALA A 166 1.62 0.67 18.98
CA ALA A 166 2.05 0.11 20.26
C ALA A 166 2.78 1.19 21.06
N CYS A 167 2.32 1.48 22.27
CA CYS A 167 2.95 2.46 23.17
C CYS A 167 3.43 1.79 24.45
N GLY A 168 4.53 2.30 25.01
CA GLY A 168 5.21 1.65 26.11
C GLY A 168 6.37 2.44 26.68
N THR A 169 7.23 1.75 27.42
CA THR A 169 8.52 2.28 27.87
C THR A 169 9.63 1.63 27.04
N MET A 170 10.51 2.46 26.48
CA MET A 170 11.75 2.02 25.85
C MET A 170 12.89 2.18 26.86
N SER A 171 13.69 1.13 27.06
CA SER A 171 14.90 1.13 27.88
C SER A 171 16.11 0.85 27.01
N THR A 172 17.18 1.63 27.18
CA THR A 172 18.42 1.44 26.41
C THR A 172 19.66 1.55 27.28
N GLN A 173 20.68 0.73 27.00
CA GLN A 173 22.02 0.80 27.60
C GLN A 173 23.11 0.92 26.53
N ASN A 174 24.33 1.33 26.87
CA ASN A 174 25.39 1.40 25.88
C ASN A 174 25.93 0.00 25.54
N VAL A 175 26.25 -0.24 24.27
CA VAL A 175 27.06 -1.40 23.90
C VAL A 175 28.51 -1.06 24.20
N VAL A 176 29.15 -1.88 25.02
CA VAL A 176 30.56 -1.73 25.38
C VAL A 176 31.33 -3.00 25.03
N THR A 177 32.63 -2.87 24.80
CA THR A 177 33.53 -4.02 24.69
C THR A 177 34.10 -4.36 26.07
N VAL A 178 33.77 -5.56 26.57
CA VAL A 178 34.28 -6.07 27.85
C VAL A 178 35.66 -6.72 27.69
N PRO A 179 36.42 -6.93 28.78
CA PRO A 179 37.71 -7.63 28.72
C PRO A 179 37.58 -8.99 28.02
N GLY A 180 38.40 -9.22 26.98
CA GLY A 180 38.30 -10.39 26.10
C GLY A 180 37.66 -10.10 24.74
N GLY A 181 37.20 -8.87 24.48
CA GLY A 181 36.72 -8.43 23.17
C GLY A 181 35.24 -8.74 22.89
N ALA A 182 34.54 -9.36 23.84
CA ALA A 182 33.10 -9.55 23.73
C ALA A 182 32.36 -8.21 23.88
N LEU A 183 31.19 -8.09 23.26
CA LEU A 183 30.30 -6.96 23.44
C LEU A 183 29.34 -7.27 24.61
N ASP A 184 28.90 -6.24 25.32
CA ASP A 184 27.90 -6.35 26.39
C ASP A 184 27.11 -5.05 26.55
N CYS A 185 26.01 -5.11 27.29
CA CYS A 185 25.21 -3.96 27.70
C CYS A 185 25.70 -3.42 29.04
N ASP A 186 26.18 -2.17 29.06
CA ASP A 186 26.72 -1.55 30.28
C ASP A 186 26.17 -0.13 30.50
N GLY A 187 26.26 0.30 31.77
CA GLY A 187 25.78 1.58 32.27
C GLY A 187 24.33 1.56 32.74
N ASP A 188 23.89 2.68 33.32
CA ASP A 188 22.50 2.85 33.75
C ASP A 188 21.55 2.87 32.53
N ALA A 189 20.39 2.23 32.67
CA ALA A 189 19.39 2.21 31.63
C ALA A 189 18.79 3.61 31.42
N GLN A 190 18.85 4.11 30.18
CA GLN A 190 18.15 5.31 29.75
C GLN A 190 16.71 4.94 29.41
N LEU A 191 15.76 5.67 29.98
CA LEU A 191 14.33 5.39 29.84
C LEU A 191 13.65 6.45 28.97
N THR A 192 12.93 6.00 27.95
CA THR A 192 11.97 6.82 27.20
C THR A 192 10.57 6.27 27.46
N GLY A 193 9.89 6.88 28.44
CA GLY A 193 8.50 6.55 28.74
C GLY A 193 7.54 7.06 27.65
N ASN A 194 6.38 6.41 27.54
CA ASN A 194 5.35 6.78 26.58
C ASN A 194 5.82 6.81 25.11
N PHE A 195 6.82 5.98 24.79
CA PHE A 195 7.30 5.81 23.43
C PHE A 195 6.26 5.02 22.64
N CYS A 196 5.86 5.53 21.47
CA CYS A 196 4.86 4.90 20.59
C CYS A 196 5.49 4.59 19.23
N ALA A 197 5.13 3.44 18.67
CA ALA A 197 5.53 3.02 17.33
C ALA A 197 4.33 2.51 16.56
N ASP A 198 4.19 3.01 15.34
CA ASP A 198 3.15 2.61 14.40
C ASP A 198 3.69 1.51 13.47
N GLN A 199 2.90 0.47 13.25
CA GLN A 199 3.15 -0.59 12.26
C GLN A 199 1.88 -0.91 11.46
N LEU A 200 2.04 -1.42 10.23
CA LEU A 200 0.90 -1.89 9.43
C LEU A 200 0.28 -3.09 10.12
N LYS A 201 -1.04 -3.10 10.30
CA LYS A 201 -1.71 -4.36 10.61
C LYS A 201 -1.63 -5.23 9.37
N ARG A 202 -1.21 -6.49 9.55
CA ARG A 202 -1.10 -7.45 8.46
C ARG A 202 -2.09 -8.60 8.62
N ASN A 203 -2.52 -9.15 7.51
CA ASN A 203 -3.28 -10.38 7.44
C ASN A 203 -2.34 -11.60 7.56
N SER A 204 -2.90 -12.80 7.72
CA SER A 204 -2.10 -14.03 7.83
C SER A 204 -1.23 -14.33 6.60
N ASP A 205 -1.58 -13.75 5.45
CA ASP A 205 -0.83 -13.86 4.19
C ASP A 205 0.28 -12.79 4.06
N GLY A 206 0.48 -11.97 5.09
CA GLY A 206 1.51 -10.93 5.12
C GLY A 206 1.13 -9.61 4.46
N LYS A 207 -0.07 -9.52 3.84
CA LYS A 207 -0.59 -8.31 3.20
C LYS A 207 -1.13 -7.32 4.23
N SER A 208 -1.18 -6.04 3.87
CA SER A 208 -1.81 -5.00 4.68
C SER A 208 -3.29 -5.31 4.90
N ASP A 209 -3.74 -5.18 6.14
CA ASP A 209 -5.15 -5.20 6.49
C ASP A 209 -5.75 -3.79 6.35
N GLY A 210 -7.02 -3.70 5.97
CA GLY A 210 -7.68 -2.45 5.64
C GLY A 210 -8.92 -2.62 4.77
N ASP A 211 -9.50 -1.49 4.40
CA ASP A 211 -10.74 -1.42 3.62
C ASP A 211 -10.48 -0.85 2.23
N THR A 212 -11.10 -1.45 1.21
CA THR A 212 -11.23 -0.81 -0.11
C THR A 212 -12.52 -0.03 -0.13
N ILE A 213 -12.44 1.28 -0.36
CA ILE A 213 -13.60 2.17 -0.40
C ILE A 213 -13.64 2.95 -1.70
N PHE A 214 -14.80 3.56 -1.97
CA PHE A 214 -14.98 4.48 -3.09
C PHE A 214 -15.13 5.90 -2.57
N VAL A 215 -14.23 6.78 -3.00
CA VAL A 215 -14.21 8.20 -2.61
C VAL A 215 -14.90 9.00 -3.69
N LYS A 216 -15.96 9.71 -3.32
CA LYS A 216 -16.69 10.57 -4.26
C LYS A 216 -15.97 11.89 -4.41
N THR A 217 -15.89 12.39 -5.63
CA THR A 217 -15.22 13.64 -5.96
C THR A 217 -16.16 14.58 -6.71
N ASP A 218 -15.85 15.87 -6.64
CA ASP A 218 -16.42 16.85 -7.55
C ASP A 218 -15.81 16.63 -8.95
N CYS A 219 -16.63 16.45 -9.98
CA CYS A 219 -16.13 16.10 -11.31
C CYS A 219 -15.25 17.18 -11.97
N GLY A 220 -15.43 18.45 -11.61
CA GLY A 220 -14.67 19.56 -12.21
C GLY A 220 -13.30 19.73 -11.58
N THR A 221 -13.27 19.75 -10.25
CA THR A 221 -12.04 19.95 -9.46
C THR A 221 -11.31 18.65 -9.14
N ARG A 222 -12.00 17.51 -9.25
CA ARG A 222 -11.54 16.16 -8.87
C ARG A 222 -11.18 16.01 -7.38
N MET A 223 -11.54 17.00 -6.57
CA MET A 223 -11.33 16.98 -5.13
C MET A 223 -12.42 16.16 -4.43
N PRO A 224 -12.13 15.49 -3.30
CA PRO A 224 -13.13 14.79 -2.52
C PRO A 224 -14.32 15.70 -2.14
N LEU A 225 -15.54 15.17 -2.25
CA LEU A 225 -16.75 15.82 -1.75
C LEU A 225 -16.75 15.91 -0.22
N ASP A 226 -17.69 16.67 0.33
CA ASP A 226 -17.88 16.84 1.77
C ASP A 226 -17.91 15.49 2.51
N PRO A 227 -17.28 15.39 3.72
CA PRO A 227 -17.19 14.12 4.46
C PRO A 227 -18.53 13.42 4.67
N SER A 228 -19.62 14.18 4.81
CA SER A 228 -20.98 13.62 4.99
C SER A 228 -21.49 12.78 3.80
N GLN A 229 -20.87 12.91 2.64
CA GLN A 229 -21.23 12.18 1.42
C GLN A 229 -20.35 10.94 1.19
N GLN A 230 -19.31 10.76 2.00
CA GLN A 230 -18.27 9.74 1.85
C GLN A 230 -18.57 8.49 2.66
N ASP A 231 -17.80 7.43 2.37
CA ASP A 231 -17.79 6.21 3.18
C ASP A 231 -17.45 6.52 4.66
N PRO A 232 -18.08 5.86 5.65
CA PRO A 232 -17.77 6.06 7.07
C PRO A 232 -16.29 5.88 7.45
N ALA A 233 -15.52 5.05 6.73
CA ALA A 233 -14.09 4.90 6.93
C ALA A 233 -13.33 6.16 6.50
N TYR A 234 -13.71 6.77 5.36
CA TYR A 234 -13.13 8.02 4.86
C TYR A 234 -13.27 9.18 5.85
N GLN A 235 -14.38 9.21 6.59
CA GLN A 235 -14.68 10.27 7.54
C GLN A 235 -13.79 10.22 8.80
N LYS A 236 -12.96 9.19 8.95
CA LYS A 236 -12.15 9.02 10.16
C LYS A 236 -10.91 9.92 10.14
N PRO A 237 -10.43 10.37 11.30
CA PRO A 237 -9.23 11.20 11.38
C PRO A 237 -8.03 10.52 10.74
N GLY A 238 -7.28 11.27 9.93
CA GLY A 238 -6.07 10.80 9.27
C GLY A 238 -6.30 9.97 8.00
N VAL A 239 -7.54 9.62 7.65
CA VAL A 239 -7.84 8.86 6.43
C VAL A 239 -7.74 9.72 5.17
N PRO A 240 -8.40 10.89 5.07
CA PRO A 240 -8.30 11.71 3.86
C PRO A 240 -6.86 12.12 3.58
N LEU A 241 -6.50 12.16 2.30
CA LEU A 241 -5.24 12.76 1.87
C LEU A 241 -5.11 14.19 2.39
N ASP A 242 -3.88 14.62 2.68
CA ASP A 242 -3.64 16.04 2.90
C ASP A 242 -3.93 16.81 1.60
N ARG A 243 -4.24 18.09 1.74
CA ARG A 243 -4.70 18.91 0.63
C ARG A 243 -3.72 18.93 -0.55
N GLY A 244 -2.41 19.01 -0.30
CA GLY A 244 -1.42 19.08 -1.37
C GLY A 244 -1.36 17.76 -2.14
N THR A 245 -1.39 16.63 -1.43
CA THR A 245 -1.43 15.30 -2.05
C THR A 245 -2.74 15.06 -2.82
N ALA A 246 -3.88 15.51 -2.29
CA ALA A 246 -5.17 15.43 -2.97
C ALA A 246 -5.20 16.28 -4.26
N GLU A 247 -4.66 17.50 -4.23
CA GLU A 247 -4.52 18.36 -5.41
C GLU A 247 -3.58 17.75 -6.46
N ALA A 248 -2.49 17.08 -6.04
CA ALA A 248 -1.61 16.36 -6.95
C ALA A 248 -2.31 15.17 -7.64
N TRP A 249 -3.07 14.37 -6.90
CA TRP A 249 -3.88 13.29 -7.49
C TRP A 249 -4.96 13.81 -8.43
N ALA A 250 -5.63 14.90 -8.06
CA ALA A 250 -6.62 15.56 -8.89
C ALA A 250 -6.03 16.03 -10.24
N ALA A 251 -4.79 16.54 -10.24
CA ALA A 251 -4.09 16.91 -11.47
C ALA A 251 -3.78 15.68 -12.34
N VAL A 252 -3.27 14.60 -11.74
CA VAL A 252 -2.96 13.35 -12.45
C VAL A 252 -4.21 12.73 -13.10
N TRP A 253 -5.37 12.78 -12.44
CA TRP A 253 -6.65 12.33 -13.02
C TRP A 253 -7.27 13.31 -14.02
N ALA A 254 -6.73 14.52 -14.16
CA ALA A 254 -7.13 15.39 -15.26
C ALA A 254 -6.62 14.84 -16.59
N ASP A 255 -5.47 14.17 -16.56
CA ASP A 255 -4.80 13.66 -17.74
C ASP A 255 -5.20 12.21 -18.07
N THR A 256 -5.89 11.49 -17.17
CA THR A 256 -6.33 10.10 -17.43
C THR A 256 -7.26 9.93 -18.62
N ASP A 257 -8.03 10.96 -18.99
CA ASP A 257 -8.86 10.92 -20.19
C ASP A 257 -7.98 10.74 -21.45
N SER A 258 -6.79 11.35 -21.46
CA SER A 258 -5.80 11.18 -22.54
C SER A 258 -5.18 9.77 -22.55
N ILE A 259 -4.95 9.19 -21.36
CA ILE A 259 -4.40 7.84 -21.20
C ILE A 259 -5.34 6.79 -21.80
N SER A 260 -6.64 6.90 -21.52
CA SER A 260 -7.62 5.95 -22.02
C SER A 260 -7.76 6.01 -23.55
N ALA A 261 -7.61 7.21 -24.15
CA ALA A 261 -7.70 7.40 -25.60
C ALA A 261 -6.46 6.89 -26.36
N SER A 262 -5.27 6.92 -25.76
CA SER A 262 -4.02 6.43 -26.37
C SER A 262 -3.75 4.95 -26.08
N SER A 263 -4.69 4.28 -25.43
CA SER A 263 -4.59 2.92 -24.92
C SER A 263 -4.06 1.90 -25.95
N ASP A 264 -4.44 2.06 -27.22
CA ASP A 264 -4.14 1.13 -28.30
C ASP A 264 -2.66 1.16 -28.76
N ASP A 265 -1.89 2.16 -28.32
CA ASP A 265 -0.46 2.28 -28.67
C ASP A 265 0.47 1.49 -27.73
N THR A 266 -0.09 0.72 -26.80
CA THR A 266 0.69 -0.11 -25.87
C THR A 266 1.28 -1.31 -26.61
N LYS A 267 2.61 -1.45 -26.57
CA LYS A 267 3.32 -2.60 -27.14
C LYS A 267 3.79 -3.52 -26.03
N CYS A 268 3.23 -4.72 -26.00
CA CYS A 268 3.62 -5.74 -25.04
C CYS A 268 4.81 -6.56 -25.54
N GLU A 269 5.84 -6.62 -24.71
CA GLU A 269 7.11 -7.33 -24.97
C GLU A 269 7.43 -8.30 -23.83
N THR A 270 6.40 -8.74 -23.10
CA THR A 270 6.52 -9.67 -21.97
C THR A 270 7.08 -11.01 -22.40
N SER A 271 8.15 -11.43 -21.72
CA SER A 271 8.83 -12.72 -21.91
C SER A 271 9.24 -13.30 -20.56
N ASP A 272 9.82 -14.51 -20.55
CA ASP A 272 10.35 -15.11 -19.31
C ASP A 272 11.50 -14.30 -18.70
N ALA A 273 12.18 -13.48 -19.51
CA ALA A 273 13.25 -12.58 -19.08
C ALA A 273 12.73 -11.21 -18.60
N SER A 274 11.42 -10.96 -18.64
CA SER A 274 10.84 -9.72 -18.16
C SER A 274 10.89 -9.61 -16.62
N PRO A 275 10.81 -8.39 -16.06
CA PRO A 275 10.72 -8.19 -14.62
C PRO A 275 9.54 -8.91 -13.98
N ALA A 276 9.69 -9.23 -12.69
CA ALA A 276 8.58 -9.69 -11.88
C ALA A 276 7.53 -8.58 -11.71
N MET A 277 6.25 -8.95 -11.81
CA MET A 277 5.15 -8.00 -11.69
C MET A 277 5.10 -7.31 -10.31
N ASP A 278 5.42 -8.05 -9.25
CA ASP A 278 5.45 -7.51 -7.88
C ASP A 278 6.52 -6.42 -7.74
N ASP A 279 7.72 -6.64 -8.29
CA ASP A 279 8.81 -5.65 -8.31
C ASP A 279 8.37 -4.38 -9.08
N CYS A 280 7.69 -4.53 -10.21
CA CYS A 280 7.21 -3.39 -10.97
C CYS A 280 6.11 -2.62 -10.24
N THR A 281 5.18 -3.33 -9.59
CA THR A 281 4.14 -2.71 -8.76
C THR A 281 4.76 -1.83 -7.68
N HIS A 282 5.78 -2.33 -6.97
CA HIS A 282 6.53 -1.57 -5.97
C HIS A 282 7.24 -0.35 -6.57
N ALA A 283 7.81 -0.49 -7.77
CA ALA A 283 8.44 0.63 -8.47
C ALA A 283 7.42 1.72 -8.83
N PHE A 284 6.22 1.38 -9.32
CA PHE A 284 5.17 2.37 -9.59
C PHE A 284 4.68 3.04 -8.30
N ASP A 285 4.49 2.26 -7.23
CA ASP A 285 4.00 2.81 -5.97
C ASP A 285 4.98 3.82 -5.36
N SER A 286 6.28 3.63 -5.57
CA SER A 286 7.29 4.61 -5.15
C SER A 286 7.09 5.98 -5.82
N LEU A 287 6.64 5.99 -7.08
CA LEU A 287 6.28 7.22 -7.81
C LEU A 287 4.98 7.83 -7.25
N LEU A 288 3.99 6.99 -6.95
CA LEU A 288 2.69 7.40 -6.42
C LEU A 288 2.71 7.90 -4.97
N GLN A 289 3.84 7.76 -4.26
CA GLN A 289 4.06 8.41 -2.96
C GLN A 289 4.28 9.93 -3.11
N SER A 290 4.61 10.41 -4.30
CA SER A 290 4.87 11.83 -4.56
C SER A 290 4.33 12.24 -5.93
N PRO A 291 3.02 12.07 -6.17
CA PRO A 291 2.43 12.17 -7.50
C PRO A 291 2.57 13.57 -8.12
N GLY A 292 2.70 14.62 -7.31
CA GLY A 292 2.85 16.00 -7.77
C GLY A 292 4.29 16.45 -8.03
N VAL A 293 5.28 15.58 -7.84
CA VAL A 293 6.68 15.91 -8.16
C VAL A 293 6.86 15.88 -9.68
N GLY A 294 7.40 16.96 -10.24
CA GLY A 294 7.70 17.05 -11.66
C GLY A 294 8.79 16.06 -12.09
N VAL A 295 8.68 15.54 -13.30
CA VAL A 295 9.71 14.70 -13.93
C VAL A 295 10.96 15.54 -14.23
N LEU A 296 12.14 14.91 -14.18
CA LEU A 296 13.38 15.58 -14.53
C LEU A 296 13.43 16.03 -15.99
N HIS A 297 14.13 17.15 -16.21
CA HIS A 297 14.43 17.63 -17.56
C HIS A 297 15.32 16.64 -18.32
N GLY A 298 15.11 16.59 -19.63
CA GLY A 298 15.71 15.61 -20.52
C GLY A 298 16.09 16.23 -21.85
N LYS A 299 17.10 15.65 -22.50
CA LYS A 299 17.38 15.93 -23.91
C LYS A 299 16.78 14.86 -24.77
N LYS A 300 16.35 15.24 -25.96
CA LYS A 300 15.93 14.31 -27.00
C LYS A 300 16.96 13.18 -27.15
N ASP A 301 16.46 11.96 -27.34
CA ASP A 301 17.21 10.71 -27.41
C ASP A 301 17.91 10.31 -26.09
N GLY A 302 17.66 11.06 -25.01
CA GLY A 302 18.11 10.72 -23.65
C GLY A 302 17.11 9.81 -22.92
N THR A 303 17.56 9.27 -21.80
CA THR A 303 16.77 8.40 -20.92
C THR A 303 16.85 8.90 -19.49
N TRP A 304 15.76 8.73 -18.75
CA TRP A 304 15.74 8.90 -17.30
C TRP A 304 15.04 7.73 -16.63
N TRP A 305 15.55 7.33 -15.47
CA TRP A 305 15.03 6.21 -14.69
C TRP A 305 14.09 6.75 -13.62
N ALA A 306 12.78 6.69 -13.88
CA ALA A 306 11.78 7.24 -12.98
C ALA A 306 11.70 6.43 -11.68
N GLY A 307 11.76 5.10 -11.77
CA GLY A 307 11.66 4.21 -10.62
C GLY A 307 12.39 2.88 -10.83
N TYR A 308 12.80 2.26 -9.73
CA TYR A 308 13.54 1.00 -9.73
C TYR A 308 13.28 0.19 -8.46
N VAL A 309 12.96 -1.08 -8.62
CA VAL A 309 12.90 -2.09 -7.55
C VAL A 309 13.37 -3.43 -8.11
N ASN A 310 14.43 -3.99 -7.52
CA ASN A 310 14.98 -5.31 -7.87
C ASN A 310 15.10 -5.56 -9.38
N THR A 311 14.19 -6.35 -9.95
CA THR A 311 14.23 -6.73 -11.37
C THR A 311 13.55 -5.75 -12.31
N CYS A 312 12.85 -4.74 -11.79
CA CYS A 312 12.06 -3.80 -12.56
C CYS A 312 12.63 -2.38 -12.51
N ALA A 313 12.76 -1.76 -13.69
CA ALA A 313 13.01 -0.34 -13.85
C ALA A 313 11.98 0.31 -14.77
N ILE A 314 11.63 1.56 -14.48
CA ILE A 314 10.73 2.39 -15.27
C ILE A 314 11.58 3.45 -15.96
N ALA A 315 11.68 3.37 -17.28
CA ALA A 315 12.44 4.32 -18.07
C ALA A 315 11.52 5.27 -18.83
N ILE A 316 11.96 6.52 -18.93
CA ILE A 316 11.38 7.52 -19.83
C ILE A 316 12.41 7.82 -20.91
N TYR A 317 12.03 7.61 -22.17
CA TYR A 317 12.85 7.91 -23.34
C TYR A 317 12.34 9.16 -24.03
N TYR A 318 13.14 10.23 -23.97
CA TYR A 318 12.74 11.55 -24.46
C TYR A 318 12.73 11.61 -26.00
N GLU A 319 11.57 11.86 -26.61
CA GLU A 319 11.47 12.07 -28.06
C GLU A 319 11.67 13.55 -28.45
N THR A 320 11.48 14.45 -27.49
CA THR A 320 11.73 15.89 -27.57
C THR A 320 12.59 16.34 -26.40
N ASP A 321 13.18 17.54 -26.50
CA ASP A 321 13.80 18.17 -25.34
C ASP A 321 12.72 18.51 -24.31
N TRP A 322 12.89 18.05 -23.08
CA TRP A 322 12.06 18.40 -21.93
C TRP A 322 12.76 19.53 -21.20
N ASP A 323 12.33 20.76 -21.48
CA ASP A 323 12.73 21.92 -20.70
C ASP A 323 11.73 22.17 -19.56
N GLY A 324 11.90 23.25 -18.80
CA GLY A 324 11.01 23.60 -17.69
C GLY A 324 9.58 23.97 -18.09
N SER A 325 9.21 23.84 -19.37
CA SER A 325 7.82 23.96 -19.82
C SER A 325 7.04 22.65 -19.75
N CYS A 326 7.72 21.53 -19.50
CA CYS A 326 7.09 20.23 -19.27
C CYS A 326 6.42 20.16 -17.90
N ASP A 327 5.13 19.84 -17.88
CA ASP A 327 4.30 19.69 -16.69
C ASP A 327 4.06 18.24 -16.27
N ALA A 328 4.75 17.29 -16.91
CA ALA A 328 4.71 15.88 -16.54
C ALA A 328 5.16 15.65 -15.09
N THR A 329 4.42 14.83 -14.38
CA THR A 329 4.65 14.48 -12.97
C THR A 329 4.96 13.00 -12.79
N LEU A 330 5.49 12.62 -11.62
CA LEU A 330 5.68 11.21 -11.25
C LEU A 330 4.36 10.44 -11.25
N GLY A 331 3.25 11.09 -10.90
CA GLY A 331 1.93 10.48 -10.94
C GLY A 331 1.52 10.09 -12.36
N ASP A 332 1.79 10.95 -13.34
CA ASP A 332 1.50 10.66 -14.75
C ASP A 332 2.33 9.46 -15.23
N VAL A 333 3.63 9.46 -14.95
CA VAL A 333 4.54 8.36 -15.31
C VAL A 333 4.06 7.03 -14.71
N ALA A 334 3.65 7.06 -13.44
CA ALA A 334 3.13 5.89 -12.76
C ALA A 334 1.84 5.35 -13.39
N LEU A 335 0.87 6.23 -13.72
CA LEU A 335 -0.38 5.80 -14.36
C LEU A 335 -0.15 5.22 -15.75
N TYR A 336 0.78 5.81 -16.52
CA TYR A 336 1.15 5.27 -17.81
C TYR A 336 1.82 3.90 -17.68
N ALA A 337 2.76 3.74 -16.75
CA ALA A 337 3.41 2.46 -16.50
C ALA A 337 2.43 1.39 -15.97
N TYR A 338 1.44 1.78 -15.17
CA TYR A 338 0.39 0.88 -14.68
C TYR A 338 -0.50 0.35 -15.81
N ASP A 339 -0.79 1.16 -16.84
CA ASP A 339 -1.53 0.70 -18.02
C ASP A 339 -0.75 -0.34 -18.84
N VAL A 340 0.58 -0.18 -18.96
CA VAL A 340 1.43 -1.24 -19.54
C VAL A 340 1.31 -2.52 -18.72
N THR A 341 1.22 -2.40 -17.39
CA THR A 341 1.02 -3.56 -16.49
C THR A 341 -0.30 -4.25 -16.72
N ASP A 342 -1.40 -3.50 -16.72
CA ASP A 342 -2.74 -4.06 -16.89
C ASP A 342 -2.89 -4.80 -18.24
N LYS A 343 -2.25 -4.28 -19.29
CA LYS A 343 -2.34 -4.85 -20.65
C LYS A 343 -1.33 -5.94 -20.95
N CYS A 344 -0.11 -5.83 -20.43
CA CYS A 344 1.00 -6.67 -20.83
C CYS A 344 1.38 -7.72 -19.78
N ALA A 345 0.81 -7.69 -18.57
CA ALA A 345 1.08 -8.71 -17.56
C ALA A 345 0.71 -10.12 -18.07
N ASN A 346 1.68 -11.03 -18.01
CA ASN A 346 1.50 -12.43 -18.39
C ASN A 346 2.36 -13.33 -17.51
N GLY A 347 1.76 -14.33 -16.88
CA GLY A 347 2.50 -15.29 -16.05
C GLY A 347 3.24 -14.69 -14.84
N GLY A 348 2.77 -13.56 -14.31
CA GLY A 348 3.45 -12.84 -13.21
C GLY A 348 4.69 -12.03 -13.65
N LYS A 349 4.87 -11.88 -14.97
CA LYS A 349 5.91 -11.07 -15.61
C LYS A 349 5.29 -9.93 -16.39
N ILE A 350 6.08 -8.89 -16.65
CA ILE A 350 5.62 -7.71 -17.38
C ILE A 350 6.76 -7.11 -18.21
N GLY A 351 6.52 -6.86 -19.48
CA GLY A 351 7.43 -6.09 -20.33
C GLY A 351 6.63 -5.35 -21.40
N GLY A 352 7.04 -4.14 -21.69
CA GLY A 352 6.38 -3.36 -22.72
C GLY A 352 6.67 -1.88 -22.62
N GLN A 353 6.12 -1.18 -23.60
CA GLN A 353 6.28 0.26 -23.74
C GLN A 353 4.99 0.89 -24.23
N ARG A 354 4.83 2.17 -23.94
CA ARG A 354 3.76 2.99 -24.51
C ARG A 354 4.22 4.42 -24.74
N PRO A 355 3.70 5.11 -25.76
CA PRO A 355 3.88 6.55 -25.87
C PRO A 355 3.41 7.27 -24.62
N PHE A 356 4.17 8.27 -24.21
CA PHE A 356 3.84 9.22 -23.16
C PHE A 356 3.83 10.60 -23.80
N LYS A 357 2.65 11.21 -23.88
CA LYS A 357 2.48 12.49 -24.55
C LYS A 357 1.67 13.41 -23.67
N THR A 358 2.32 14.46 -23.18
CA THR A 358 1.63 15.66 -22.71
C THR A 358 1.65 16.71 -23.83
N ASP A 359 0.91 17.81 -23.67
CA ASP A 359 0.79 18.86 -24.71
C ASP A 359 2.14 19.39 -25.22
N LYS A 360 3.20 19.31 -24.41
CA LYS A 360 4.54 19.86 -24.72
C LYS A 360 5.66 18.84 -24.73
N CYS A 361 5.39 17.61 -24.28
CA CYS A 361 6.42 16.62 -24.01
C CYS A 361 6.07 15.32 -24.69
N ALA A 362 6.85 14.95 -25.70
CA ALA A 362 6.77 13.63 -26.30
C ALA A 362 7.88 12.74 -25.72
N SER A 363 7.49 11.57 -25.28
CA SER A 363 8.38 10.48 -24.87
C SER A 363 7.66 9.14 -25.06
N HIS A 364 8.32 8.06 -24.66
CA HIS A 364 7.64 6.82 -24.32
C HIS A 364 8.16 6.32 -22.97
N ILE A 365 7.30 5.59 -22.27
CA ILE A 365 7.63 4.89 -21.05
C ILE A 365 7.85 3.43 -21.40
N GLU A 366 8.91 2.85 -20.85
CA GLU A 366 9.25 1.44 -21.01
C GLU A 366 9.51 0.79 -19.65
N ILE A 367 9.06 -0.45 -19.52
CA ILE A 367 9.30 -1.30 -18.35
C ILE A 367 10.43 -2.27 -18.69
N ILE A 368 11.54 -2.12 -17.99
CA ILE A 368 12.81 -2.76 -18.33
C ILE A 368 13.21 -3.76 -17.24
N HIS A 369 13.71 -4.91 -17.67
CA HIS A 369 14.33 -5.88 -16.78
C HIS A 369 15.73 -5.43 -16.36
N THR A 370 16.02 -5.54 -15.07
CA THR A 370 17.33 -5.32 -14.49
C THR A 370 17.82 -6.59 -13.80
N ASP A 371 19.14 -6.82 -13.82
CA ASP A 371 19.78 -7.95 -13.13
C ASP A 371 19.89 -7.73 -11.60
N GLY A 372 18.92 -7.03 -10.99
CA GLY A 372 18.96 -6.65 -9.58
C GLY A 372 19.95 -5.53 -9.26
N GLN A 373 20.47 -4.82 -10.28
CA GLN A 373 21.29 -3.63 -10.10
C GLN A 373 20.56 -2.40 -10.64
N PRO A 374 20.64 -1.25 -9.95
CA PRO A 374 20.08 -0.01 -10.45
C PRO A 374 20.75 0.32 -11.80
N PRO A 375 19.97 0.77 -12.80
CA PRO A 375 20.51 1.16 -14.08
C PRO A 375 21.61 2.24 -13.95
N GLN A 376 22.65 2.13 -14.77
CA GLN A 376 23.72 3.13 -14.77
C GLN A 376 23.30 4.37 -15.56
N GLY A 377 23.38 5.54 -14.93
CA GLY A 377 23.10 6.83 -15.54
C GLY A 377 21.86 7.50 -14.98
N GLY A 378 22.04 8.21 -13.86
CA GLY A 378 21.17 9.28 -13.35
C GLY A 378 19.77 8.89 -12.87
N LEU A 379 19.62 8.83 -11.54
CA LEU A 379 18.40 9.29 -10.85
C LEU A 379 18.49 10.80 -10.67
#